data_AF-A0A8S4REZ0-F1
#
_entry.id   AF-A0A8S4REZ0-F1
#
_cell.length_a   1.000
_cell.length_b   1.000
_cell.length_c   1.000
_cell.angle_alpha   90.00
_cell.angle_beta   90.00
_cell.angle_gamma   90.00
#
_symmetry.space_group_name_H-M   'P 1'
#
loop_
_entity.id
_entity.type
_entity.pdbx_description
1 polymer ?
#
loop_
_entity_poly.entity_id
_entity_poly.type
_entity_poly.pdbx_seq_one_letter_code
_entity_poly.pdbx_strand_id
1 'polypeptide(L)'
;MSHLSILVLLAVCGSAFSHTYHLGACPIVEPMPGFDMNQMLGVWYVIQKTSTASHCITYNFTRTDEPGVYELQQVSQHFILGLTPLQHDYRYTGVLTIAASRKANGTTIEYMRTI
;
A
#
# COMPACT_ATOMS: atom_id res chain seq x y z
N MET A 1 -5.53 -1.67 -50.52
CA MET A 1 -4.46 -1.92 -49.51
C MET A 1 -4.56 -1.00 -48.29
N SER A 2 -5.09 0.22 -48.39
CA SER A 2 -5.23 1.17 -47.25
C SER A 2 -6.26 0.77 -46.19
N HIS A 3 -7.41 0.22 -46.58
CA HIS A 3 -8.51 -0.10 -45.64
C HIS A 3 -8.19 -1.27 -44.70
N LEU A 4 -7.40 -2.25 -45.17
CA LEU A 4 -6.98 -3.39 -44.35
C LEU A 4 -6.01 -2.94 -43.25
N SER A 5 -5.09 -2.02 -43.56
CA SER A 5 -4.17 -1.43 -42.59
C SER A 5 -4.90 -0.64 -41.51
N ILE A 6 -5.96 0.10 -41.87
CA ILE A 6 -6.79 0.86 -40.92
C ILE A 6 -7.55 -0.08 -39.97
N LEU A 7 -8.14 -1.15 -40.50
CA LEU A 7 -8.86 -2.15 -39.70
C LEU A 7 -7.93 -2.87 -38.72
N VAL A 8 -6.71 -3.21 -39.15
CA VAL A 8 -5.69 -3.82 -38.28
C VAL A 8 -5.26 -2.85 -37.18
N LEU A 9 -5.05 -1.57 -37.48
CA LEU A 9 -4.68 -0.57 -36.48
C LEU A 9 -5.78 -0.40 -35.40
N LEU A 10 -7.04 -0.30 -35.82
CA LEU A 10 -8.19 -0.19 -34.91
C LEU A 10 -8.35 -1.42 -34.02
N ALA A 11 -8.13 -2.63 -34.57
CA ALA A 11 -8.19 -3.86 -33.80
C ALA A 11 -7.09 -3.93 -32.72
N VAL A 12 -5.88 -3.45 -33.01
CA VAL A 12 -4.78 -3.43 -32.04
C VAL A 12 -5.03 -2.40 -30.94
N CYS A 13 -5.51 -1.20 -31.27
CA CYS A 13 -5.80 -0.16 -30.27
C CYS A 13 -6.92 -0.53 -29.29
N GLY A 14 -7.92 -1.32 -29.72
CA GLY A 14 -9.00 -1.79 -28.84
C GLY A 14 -8.57 -2.81 -27.77
N SER A 15 -7.37 -3.40 -27.91
CA SER A 15 -6.82 -4.40 -26.99
C SER A 15 -5.89 -3.82 -25.92
N ALA A 16 -5.73 -2.49 -25.86
CA ALA A 16 -4.89 -1.85 -24.86
C ALA A 16 -5.57 -1.90 -23.47
N PHE A 17 -4.93 -2.55 -22.51
CA PHE A 17 -5.26 -2.39 -21.09
C PHE A 17 -5.00 -0.94 -20.69
N SER A 18 -6.07 -0.20 -20.36
CA SER A 18 -5.93 1.16 -19.83
C SER A 18 -5.79 1.13 -18.31
N HIS A 19 -4.77 1.80 -17.80
CA HIS A 19 -4.68 2.12 -16.38
C HIS A 19 -5.62 3.28 -16.07
N THR A 20 -6.38 3.20 -14.97
CA THR A 20 -7.26 4.30 -14.54
C THR A 20 -6.43 5.40 -13.88
N TYR A 21 -6.06 6.42 -14.66
CA TYR A 21 -5.46 7.64 -14.12
C TYR A 21 -6.55 8.58 -13.63
N HIS A 22 -6.52 8.92 -12.34
CA HIS A 22 -7.40 9.93 -11.78
C HIS A 22 -6.74 11.30 -11.93
N LEU A 23 -7.32 12.16 -12.77
CA LEU A 23 -6.89 13.55 -12.94
C LEU A 23 -7.63 14.42 -11.93
N GLY A 24 -6.91 14.98 -10.95
CA GLY A 24 -7.49 15.83 -9.90
C GLY A 24 -6.70 15.78 -8.59
N ALA A 25 -7.11 16.59 -7.61
CA ALA A 25 -6.58 16.49 -6.25
C ALA A 25 -7.19 15.28 -5.54
N CYS A 26 -6.41 14.64 -4.66
CA CYS A 26 -6.95 13.61 -3.77
C CYS A 26 -8.02 14.23 -2.85
N PRO A 27 -9.14 13.54 -2.58
CA PRO A 27 -10.12 14.04 -1.64
C PRO A 27 -9.49 14.20 -0.25
N ILE A 28 -9.94 15.21 0.48
CA ILE A 28 -9.58 15.37 1.89
C ILE A 28 -10.31 14.28 2.66
N VAL A 29 -9.55 13.40 3.31
CA VAL A 29 -10.08 12.32 4.16
C VAL A 29 -9.89 12.71 5.62
N GLU A 30 -10.97 12.62 6.40
CA GLU A 30 -10.91 12.89 7.84
C GLU A 30 -10.31 11.68 8.58
N PRO A 31 -9.35 11.89 9.48
CA PRO A 31 -8.80 10.81 10.30
C PRO A 31 -9.85 10.19 11.23
N MET A 32 -9.67 8.91 11.58
CA MET A 32 -10.56 8.22 12.52
C MET A 32 -10.54 8.92 13.89
N PRO A 33 -11.69 9.44 14.37
CA PRO A 33 -11.76 10.06 15.70
C PRO A 33 -11.60 8.98 16.79
N GLY A 34 -10.88 9.32 17.86
CA GLY A 34 -10.68 8.42 18.99
C GLY A 34 -9.85 7.17 18.67
N PHE A 35 -9.00 7.23 17.64
CA PHE A 35 -8.10 6.14 17.30
C PHE A 35 -7.17 5.78 18.48
N ASP A 36 -7.25 4.54 18.93
CA ASP A 36 -6.38 3.96 19.95
C ASP A 36 -5.42 2.95 19.32
N MET A 37 -4.15 3.33 19.24
CA MET A 37 -3.12 2.51 18.61
C MET A 37 -2.95 1.14 19.29
N ASN A 38 -3.27 1.03 20.58
CA ASN A 38 -3.16 -0.25 21.28
C ASN A 38 -4.12 -1.31 20.71
N GLN A 39 -5.25 -0.87 20.16
CA GLN A 39 -6.23 -1.74 19.51
C GLN A 39 -5.84 -2.12 18.08
N MET A 40 -4.85 -1.42 17.49
CA MET A 40 -4.31 -1.72 16.16
C MET A 40 -3.14 -2.73 16.21
N LEU A 41 -2.63 -3.06 17.40
CA LEU A 41 -1.51 -3.99 17.57
C LEU A 41 -1.87 -5.39 17.07
N GLY A 42 -0.86 -6.10 16.55
CA GLY A 42 -0.99 -7.45 16.02
C GLY A 42 -0.99 -7.51 14.49
N VAL A 43 -1.43 -8.66 13.96
CA VAL A 43 -1.33 -9.01 12.54
C VAL A 43 -2.61 -8.65 11.78
N TRP A 44 -2.44 -7.92 10.69
CA TRP A 44 -3.49 -7.51 9.78
C TRP A 44 -3.25 -8.08 8.38
N TYR A 45 -4.31 -8.65 7.81
CA TYR A 45 -4.31 -9.18 6.45
C TYR A 45 -4.84 -8.13 5.49
N VAL A 46 -4.07 -7.84 4.44
CA VAL A 46 -4.45 -6.82 3.46
C VAL A 46 -5.46 -7.40 2.48
N ILE A 47 -6.68 -6.84 2.48
CA ILE A 47 -7.73 -7.21 1.51
C ILE A 47 -7.51 -6.50 0.17
N GLN A 48 -7.12 -5.24 0.19
CA GLN A 48 -6.88 -4.44 -1.02
C GLN A 48 -5.77 -3.42 -0.80
N LYS A 49 -4.86 -3.31 -1.77
CA LYS A 49 -3.83 -2.26 -1.85
C LYS A 49 -3.71 -1.80 -3.28
N THR A 50 -3.75 -0.49 -3.49
CA THR A 50 -3.66 0.11 -4.82
C THR A 50 -2.21 0.30 -5.24
N SER A 51 -1.95 0.31 -6.55
CA SER A 51 -0.62 0.62 -7.12
C SER A 51 0.52 -0.26 -6.60
N THR A 52 0.27 -1.56 -6.41
CA THR A 52 1.28 -2.54 -6.04
C THR A 52 1.12 -3.82 -6.85
N ALA A 53 2.24 -4.50 -7.15
CA ALA A 53 2.25 -5.84 -7.75
C ALA A 53 2.50 -6.95 -6.70
N SER A 54 2.58 -6.58 -5.42
CA SER A 54 2.78 -7.54 -4.32
C SER A 54 1.46 -8.20 -3.92
N HIS A 55 1.54 -9.47 -3.55
CA HIS A 55 0.40 -10.26 -3.06
C HIS A 55 0.70 -10.86 -1.69
N CYS A 56 -0.31 -11.47 -1.06
CA CYS A 56 -0.19 -12.13 0.25
C CYS A 56 0.42 -11.19 1.31
N ILE A 57 -0.04 -9.94 1.35
CA ILE A 57 0.53 -8.90 2.20
C ILE A 57 -0.04 -9.00 3.61
N THR A 58 0.85 -9.03 4.60
CA THR A 58 0.49 -8.90 6.02
C THR A 58 1.23 -7.72 6.63
N TYR A 59 0.57 -7.04 7.57
CA TYR A 59 1.16 -6.02 8.42
C TYR A 59 1.15 -6.49 9.87
N ASN A 60 2.25 -6.35 10.57
CA ASN A 60 2.33 -6.61 12.00
C ASN A 60 2.73 -5.31 12.71
N PHE A 61 1.86 -4.84 13.60
CA PHE A 61 2.09 -3.65 14.42
C PHE A 61 2.49 -4.08 15.83
N THR A 62 3.69 -3.68 16.25
CA THR A 62 4.24 -4.03 17.56
C THR A 62 4.58 -2.78 18.35
N ARG A 63 4.51 -2.90 19.68
CA ARG A 63 4.94 -1.86 20.61
C ARG A 63 6.46 -1.89 20.73
N THR A 64 7.09 -0.72 20.77
CA THR A 64 8.51 -0.59 21.17
C THR A 64 8.62 -0.19 22.64
N ASP A 65 9.83 -0.19 23.18
CA ASP A 65 10.06 0.25 24.57
C ASP A 65 9.80 1.75 24.77
N GLU A 66 9.79 2.53 23.68
CA GLU A 66 9.58 3.97 23.70
C GLU A 66 8.07 4.31 23.62
N PRO A 67 7.52 5.07 24.59
CA PRO A 67 6.11 5.47 24.56
C PRO A 67 5.75 6.28 23.31
N GLY A 68 4.68 5.87 22.62
CA GLY A 68 4.21 6.54 21.40
C GLY A 68 4.99 6.16 20.13
N VAL A 69 5.95 5.23 20.25
CA VAL A 69 6.69 4.66 19.15
C VAL A 69 6.27 3.21 18.95
N TYR A 70 6.09 2.82 17.70
CA TYR A 70 5.63 1.50 17.30
C TYR A 70 6.45 1.02 16.11
N GLU A 71 6.59 -0.29 15.98
CA GLU A 71 7.23 -0.90 14.82
C GLU A 71 6.14 -1.50 13.91
N LEU A 72 6.33 -1.33 12.61
CA LEU A 72 5.48 -1.88 11.57
C LEU A 72 6.32 -2.78 10.67
N GLN A 73 5.95 -4.04 10.61
CA GLN A 73 6.54 -5.01 9.70
C GLN A 73 5.54 -5.41 8.63
N GLN A 74 5.89 -5.20 7.37
CA GLN A 74 5.15 -5.70 6.21
C GLN A 74 5.86 -6.94 5.66
N VAL A 75 5.13 -8.02 5.45
CA VAL A 75 5.60 -9.19 4.69
C VAL A 75 4.75 -9.32 3.44
N SER A 76 5.36 -9.65 2.30
CA SER A 76 4.64 -9.84 1.04
C SER A 76 5.37 -10.79 0.10
N GLN A 77 4.63 -11.42 -0.82
CA GLN A 77 5.19 -12.20 -1.90
C GLN A 77 5.23 -11.34 -3.18
N HIS A 78 6.37 -11.34 -3.86
CA HIS A 78 6.51 -10.63 -5.14
C HIS A 78 6.20 -11.56 -6.32
N PHE A 79 5.31 -11.12 -7.20
CA PHE A 79 4.78 -11.93 -8.31
C PHE A 79 5.86 -12.42 -9.30
N ILE A 80 6.93 -11.66 -9.52
CA ILE A 80 7.89 -11.92 -10.61
C ILE A 80 8.81 -13.12 -10.35
N LEU A 81 9.01 -13.54 -9.09
CA LEU A 81 9.96 -14.62 -8.74
C LEU A 81 9.32 -16.00 -8.54
N GLY A 82 7.99 -16.12 -8.70
CA GLY A 82 7.26 -17.39 -8.61
C GLY A 82 7.59 -18.42 -9.71
N LEU A 83 8.44 -18.06 -10.68
CA LEU A 83 8.96 -18.96 -11.73
C LEU A 83 10.16 -19.80 -11.25
N THR A 84 10.64 -19.58 -10.02
CA THR A 84 11.74 -20.34 -9.41
C THR A 84 11.30 -20.89 -8.05
N PRO A 85 11.75 -22.07 -7.62
CA PRO A 85 11.36 -22.71 -6.34
C PRO A 85 11.96 -22.02 -5.09
N LEU A 86 12.41 -20.77 -5.22
CA LEU A 86 13.03 -20.01 -4.16
C LEU A 86 11.92 -19.28 -3.38
N GLN A 87 11.79 -19.56 -2.08
CA GLN A 87 10.95 -18.76 -1.18
C GLN A 87 11.52 -17.33 -1.13
N HIS A 88 10.77 -16.38 -1.65
CA HIS A 88 11.11 -14.95 -1.64
C HIS A 88 9.99 -14.17 -0.96
N ASP A 89 10.00 -14.19 0.36
CA ASP A 89 9.24 -13.28 1.19
C ASP A 89 9.98 -11.93 1.28
N TYR A 90 9.34 -10.87 0.78
CA TYR A 90 9.84 -9.51 0.89
C TYR A 90 9.34 -8.89 2.19
N ARG A 91 10.30 -8.46 3.01
CA ARG A 91 10.04 -7.87 4.32
C ARG A 91 10.44 -6.40 4.33
N TYR A 92 9.51 -5.54 4.68
CA TYR A 92 9.76 -4.13 4.97
C TYR A 92 9.50 -3.87 6.44
N THR A 93 10.42 -3.18 7.10
CA THR A 93 10.24 -2.72 8.48
C THR A 93 10.26 -1.19 8.50
N GLY A 94 9.44 -0.61 9.36
CA GLY A 94 9.34 0.82 9.55
C GLY A 94 8.99 1.15 10.99
N VAL A 95 9.29 2.38 11.39
CA VAL A 95 8.92 2.91 12.70
C VAL A 95 7.77 3.90 12.52
N LEU A 96 6.76 3.77 13.36
CA LEU A 96 5.60 4.64 13.42
C LEU A 96 5.68 5.46 14.71
N THR A 97 5.62 6.77 14.58
CA THR A 97 5.56 7.69 15.72
C THR A 97 4.20 8.34 15.78
N ILE A 98 3.56 8.25 16.94
CA ILE A 98 2.35 9.00 17.24
C ILE A 98 2.78 10.31 17.86
N ALA A 99 2.83 11.36 17.04
CA ALA A 99 2.96 12.70 17.58
C ALA A 99 1.76 12.95 18.49
N ALA A 100 2.00 13.41 19.72
CA ALA A 100 0.99 13.95 20.61
C ALA A 100 0.47 15.28 20.04
N SER A 101 -0.09 15.25 18.84
CA SER A 101 -0.71 16.40 18.23
C SER A 101 -2.08 16.55 18.87
N ARG A 102 -2.11 17.36 19.93
CA ARG A 102 -3.23 18.26 20.21
C ARG A 102 -3.43 19.18 19.00
N LYS A 103 -3.87 18.61 17.88
CA LYS A 103 -4.65 19.32 16.88
C LYS A 103 -5.96 18.58 16.88
N ALA A 104 -7.00 19.27 17.33
CA ALA A 104 -8.35 18.76 17.33
C ALA A 104 -8.58 18.02 16.01
N ASN A 105 -9.00 16.75 16.10
CA ASN A 105 -9.47 15.93 14.97
C ASN A 105 -8.47 15.14 14.11
N GLY A 106 -7.35 14.63 14.65
CA GLY A 106 -6.71 13.48 14.00
C GLY A 106 -5.31 13.11 14.46
N THR A 107 -5.04 11.80 14.51
CA THR A 107 -3.72 11.21 14.74
C THR A 107 -2.95 11.21 13.43
N THR A 108 -1.94 12.07 13.29
CA THR A 108 -1.07 12.08 12.10
C THR A 108 0.01 11.01 12.27
N ILE A 109 0.05 10.02 11.38
CA ILE A 109 1.21 9.12 11.25
C ILE A 109 2.30 9.92 10.55
N GLU A 110 3.34 10.32 11.30
CA GLU A 110 4.24 11.38 10.82
C GLU A 110 5.29 10.90 9.81
N TYR A 111 5.63 9.61 9.73
CA TYR A 111 6.51 9.13 8.67
C TYR A 111 6.58 7.60 8.66
N MET A 112 6.53 6.95 7.48
CA MET A 112 6.94 5.56 7.31
C MET A 112 8.28 5.58 6.57
N ARG A 113 9.40 5.60 7.31
CA ARG A 113 10.73 5.49 6.70
C ARG A 113 10.97 4.03 6.34
N THR A 114 10.88 3.70 5.06
CA THR A 114 11.41 2.44 4.54
C THR A 114 12.94 2.57 4.51
N ILE A 115 13.65 1.70 5.23
CA ILE A 115 15.11 1.58 5.13
C ILE A 115 15.46 0.78 3.87
#